data_AF-A0A8S4QLS2-F1
#
_entry.id   AF-A0A8S4QLS2-F1
#
_cell.length_a   1.000
_cell.length_b   1.000
_cell.length_c   1.000
_cell.angle_alpha   90.00
_cell.angle_beta   90.00
_cell.angle_gamma   90.00
#
_symmetry.space_group_name_H-M   'P 1'
#
loop_
_entity.id
_entity.type
_entity.pdbx_description
1 polymer ?
#
loop_
_entity_poly.entity_id
_entity_poly.type
_entity_poly.pdbx_seq_one_letter_code
_entity_poly.pdbx_strand_id
1 'polypeptide(L)'
;TYGDGALLYIPEVQEVDAGVYRCTGVERNGFSTYDDFNLEVLPGENKPVFPTSDRETTFTVRLGNIIDLPCNHNLEEPVSYEWKREYSQLPANIQQNDVSVH
;
A
#
# COMPACT_ATOMS: atom_id res chain seq x y z
N THR A 1 -23.03 -8.54 -22.57
CA THR A 1 -24.21 -9.12 -21.90
C THR A 1 -23.87 -10.53 -21.51
N TYR A 2 -23.56 -10.78 -20.24
CA TYR A 2 -23.63 -12.15 -19.72
C TYR A 2 -25.06 -12.64 -19.97
N GLY A 3 -25.26 -13.86 -20.48
CA GLY A 3 -26.59 -14.45 -20.65
C GLY A 3 -27.28 -14.72 -19.30
N ASP A 4 -28.05 -15.80 -19.20
CA ASP A 4 -28.73 -16.27 -17.97
C ASP A 4 -27.77 -16.77 -16.85
N GLY A 5 -26.60 -16.13 -16.69
CA GLY A 5 -25.58 -16.47 -15.68
C GLY A 5 -25.67 -15.61 -14.41
N ALA A 6 -24.91 -16.00 -13.38
CA ALA A 6 -24.76 -15.24 -12.14
C ALA A 6 -23.39 -14.55 -12.10
N LEU A 7 -23.32 -13.35 -11.52
CA LEU A 7 -22.09 -12.58 -11.35
C LEU A 7 -21.81 -12.35 -9.86
N LEU A 8 -20.58 -12.63 -9.43
CA LEU A 8 -20.06 -12.20 -8.13
C LEU A 8 -19.29 -10.88 -8.31
N TYR A 9 -19.67 -9.84 -7.55
CA TYR A 9 -19.03 -8.54 -7.55
C TYR A 9 -18.45 -8.25 -6.15
N ILE A 10 -17.16 -7.95 -6.09
CA ILE A 10 -16.44 -7.58 -4.86
C ILE A 10 -15.85 -6.17 -5.10
N PRO A 11 -16.42 -5.11 -4.52
CA PRO A 11 -16.04 -3.72 -4.84
C PRO A 11 -14.65 -3.31 -4.36
N GLU A 12 -14.19 -3.84 -3.22
CA GLU A 12 -12.93 -3.46 -2.57
C GLU A 12 -12.17 -4.72 -2.09
N VAL A 13 -11.59 -5.45 -3.04
CA VAL A 13 -10.87 -6.71 -2.76
C VAL A 13 -9.73 -6.49 -1.75
N GLN A 14 -9.77 -7.25 -0.65
CA GLN A 14 -8.76 -7.31 0.41
C GLN A 14 -8.00 -8.63 0.36
N GLU A 15 -6.84 -8.72 1.02
CA GLU A 15 -6.06 -9.98 1.11
C GLU A 15 -6.91 -11.15 1.68
N VAL A 16 -7.85 -10.84 2.57
CA VAL A 16 -8.73 -11.83 3.21
C VAL A 16 -9.75 -12.42 2.24
N ASP A 17 -9.98 -11.78 1.09
CA ASP A 17 -10.94 -12.25 0.09
C ASP A 17 -10.33 -13.35 -0.80
N ALA A 18 -9.01 -13.59 -0.70
CA ALA A 18 -8.35 -14.66 -1.44
C ALA A 18 -8.90 -16.04 -1.05
N GLY A 19 -9.15 -16.89 -2.05
CA GLY A 19 -9.67 -18.23 -1.82
C GLY A 19 -10.41 -18.83 -3.02
N VAL A 20 -10.94 -20.03 -2.81
CA VAL A 20 -11.71 -20.76 -3.82
C VAL A 20 -13.19 -20.42 -3.69
N TYR A 21 -13.77 -19.90 -4.78
CA TYR A 21 -15.19 -19.60 -4.91
C TYR A 21 -15.86 -20.67 -5.78
N ARG A 22 -17.06 -21.12 -5.40
CA ARG A 22 -17.83 -22.10 -6.16
C ARG A 22 -19.14 -21.51 -6.65
N CYS A 23 -19.37 -21.50 -7.96
CA CYS A 23 -20.68 -21.23 -8.54
C CYS A 23 -21.41 -22.57 -8.73
N THR A 24 -22.65 -22.70 -8.23
CA THR A 24 -23.47 -23.90 -8.43
C THR A 24 -24.75 -23.54 -9.14
N GLY A 25 -24.98 -24.13 -10.32
CA GLY A 25 -26.24 -24.05 -11.05
C GLY A 25 -27.10 -25.27 -10.76
N VAL A 26 -28.38 -25.07 -10.43
CA VAL A 26 -29.35 -26.14 -10.18
C VAL A 26 -30.52 -26.00 -11.14
N GLU A 27 -30.78 -27.05 -11.91
CA GLU A 27 -31.95 -27.16 -12.78
C GLU A 27 -33.21 -27.47 -11.98
N ARG A 28 -34.38 -27.15 -12.54
CA ARG A 28 -35.69 -27.44 -11.90
C ARG A 28 -35.94 -28.92 -11.63
N ASN A 29 -35.27 -29.81 -12.37
CA ASN A 29 -35.35 -31.27 -12.20
C ASN A 29 -34.42 -31.79 -11.07
N GLY A 30 -33.66 -30.92 -10.40
CA GLY A 30 -32.74 -31.25 -9.32
C GLY A 30 -31.32 -31.60 -9.76
N PHE A 31 -31.02 -31.59 -11.07
CA PHE A 31 -29.65 -31.74 -11.55
C PHE A 31 -28.83 -30.49 -11.21
N SER A 32 -27.60 -30.66 -10.73
CA SER A 32 -26.72 -29.55 -10.38
C SER A 32 -25.32 -29.71 -10.96
N THR A 33 -24.75 -28.62 -11.44
CA THR A 33 -23.35 -28.53 -11.85
C THR A 33 -22.65 -27.38 -11.12
N TYR A 34 -21.33 -27.44 -11.00
CA TYR A 34 -20.56 -26.38 -10.36
C TYR A 34 -19.25 -26.08 -11.08
N ASP A 35 -18.81 -24.83 -10.94
CA ASP A 35 -17.52 -24.33 -11.40
C ASP A 35 -16.77 -23.71 -10.21
N ASP A 36 -15.48 -24.03 -10.07
CA ASP A 36 -14.60 -23.49 -9.04
C ASP A 36 -13.66 -22.42 -9.63
N PHE A 37 -13.48 -21.33 -8.90
CA PHE A 37 -12.66 -20.18 -9.27
C PHE A 37 -11.67 -19.87 -8.14
N ASN A 38 -10.37 -19.94 -8.41
CA ASN A 38 -9.35 -19.54 -7.45
C ASN A 38 -9.08 -18.03 -7.58
N LEU A 39 -9.47 -17.25 -6.58
CA LEU A 39 -9.16 -15.82 -6.49
C LEU A 39 -7.82 -15.66 -5.78
N GLU A 40 -6.80 -15.27 -6.53
CA GLU A 40 -5.53 -14.81 -5.99
C GLU A 40 -5.58 -13.30 -5.82
N VAL A 41 -5.41 -12.84 -4.58
CA VAL A 41 -5.27 -11.41 -4.27
C VAL A 41 -3.79 -11.12 -4.11
N LEU A 42 -3.22 -10.42 -5.09
CA LEU A 42 -1.85 -9.91 -4.95
C LEU A 42 -1.88 -8.73 -3.98
N PRO A 43 -0.89 -8.61 -3.08
CA PRO A 43 -0.76 -7.40 -2.28
C PRO A 43 -0.74 -6.20 -3.23
N GLY A 44 -1.62 -5.24 -2.99
CA GLY A 44 -1.64 -4.01 -3.78
C GLY A 44 -0.26 -3.35 -3.75
N GLU A 45 0.02 -2.48 -4.73
CA GLU A 45 1.24 -1.67 -4.81
C GLU A 45 1.47 -0.74 -3.59
N ASN A 46 0.67 -0.88 -2.53
CA ASN A 46 0.89 -0.34 -1.19
C ASN A 46 1.96 -1.09 -0.37
N LYS A 47 2.74 -2.00 -0.98
CA LYS A 47 4.13 -2.09 -0.49
C LYS A 47 4.73 -0.73 -0.77
N PRO A 48 5.20 0.04 0.22
CA PRO A 48 6.00 1.21 -0.09
C PRO A 48 7.10 0.72 -1.03
N VAL A 49 6.98 1.08 -2.30
CA VAL A 49 8.13 1.16 -3.18
C VAL A 49 8.90 2.27 -2.51
N PHE A 50 9.79 1.90 -1.59
CA PHE A 50 10.84 2.81 -1.21
C PHE A 50 11.50 3.12 -2.55
N PRO A 51 11.40 4.34 -3.10
CA PRO A 51 12.37 4.69 -4.11
C PRO A 51 13.70 4.37 -3.44
N THR A 52 14.48 3.46 -4.03
CA THR A 52 15.87 3.32 -3.65
C THR A 52 16.43 4.71 -3.85
N SER A 53 16.59 5.45 -2.76
CA SER A 53 17.21 6.75 -2.82
C SER A 53 18.62 6.45 -3.31
N ASP A 54 18.85 6.70 -4.60
CA ASP A 54 20.20 6.65 -5.21
C ASP A 54 21.15 7.66 -4.56
N ARG A 55 20.64 8.46 -3.62
CA ARG A 55 21.37 9.40 -2.78
C ARG A 55 21.66 8.78 -1.42
N GLU A 56 22.72 7.99 -1.31
CA GLU A 56 23.44 7.83 -0.05
C GLU A 56 24.20 9.15 0.21
N THR A 57 23.50 10.15 0.74
CA THR A 57 24.12 11.47 1.00
C THR A 57 24.63 11.53 2.42
N THR A 58 25.95 11.66 2.58
CA THR A 58 26.57 11.89 3.88
C THR A 58 26.64 13.39 4.16
N PHE A 59 26.10 13.81 5.31
CA PHE A 59 26.23 15.18 5.82
C PHE A 59 27.21 15.22 6.99
N THR A 60 28.19 16.13 6.94
CA THR A 60 29.18 16.34 8.00
C THR A 60 29.00 17.73 8.59
N VAL A 61 28.72 17.82 9.90
CA VAL A 61 28.54 19.07 10.64
C VAL A 61 29.49 19.11 11.84
N ARG A 62 30.02 20.30 12.17
CA ARG A 62 30.86 20.48 13.36
C ARG A 62 30.00 20.62 14.61
N LEU A 63 30.54 20.21 15.75
CA LEU A 63 29.86 20.35 17.04
C LEU A 63 29.43 21.81 17.28
N GLY A 64 28.20 22.00 17.75
CA GLY A 64 27.60 23.31 18.01
C GLY A 64 27.07 24.06 16.78
N ASN A 65 27.18 23.50 15.58
CA ASN A 65 26.60 24.09 14.37
C ASN A 65 25.19 23.52 14.14
N ILE A 66 24.35 24.30 13.46
CA ILE A 66 23.00 23.90 13.04
C ILE A 66 23.09 23.29 11.64
N ILE A 67 22.28 22.26 11.37
CA ILE A 67 22.15 21.65 10.05
C ILE A 67 20.68 21.41 9.72
N ASP A 68 20.32 21.65 8.47
CA ASP A 68 19.03 21.29 7.89
C ASP A 68 19.23 20.07 6.97
N LEU A 69 18.49 19.00 7.22
CA LEU A 69 18.48 17.81 6.37
C LEU A 69 17.24 17.88 5.46
N PRO A 70 17.39 17.95 4.13
CA PRO A 70 16.25 17.97 3.22
C PRO A 70 15.64 16.57 3.07
N CYS A 71 14.31 16.47 3.18
CA CYS A 71 13.53 15.29 2.79
C CYS A 71 12.56 15.72 1.69
N ASN A 72 13.01 15.63 0.44
CA ASN A 72 12.19 15.96 -0.72
C ASN A 72 12.17 14.76 -1.68
N HIS A 73 10.97 14.32 -2.01
CA HIS A 73 10.75 13.25 -2.99
C HIS A 73 9.84 13.77 -4.10
N ASN A 74 10.06 13.32 -5.33
CA ASN A 74 9.19 13.63 -6.45
C ASN A 74 7.96 12.71 -6.40
N LEU A 75 7.07 12.96 -5.45
CA LEU A 75 5.82 12.21 -5.24
C LEU A 75 4.62 13.04 -5.71
N GLU A 76 3.56 12.36 -6.14
CA GLU A 76 2.29 12.98 -6.51
C GLU A 76 1.44 13.22 -5.26
N GLU A 77 0.77 14.38 -5.19
CA GLU A 77 0.01 14.81 -4.01
C GLU A 77 -1.32 14.04 -3.84
N PRO A 78 -1.75 13.80 -2.57
CA PRO A 78 -1.20 14.31 -1.32
C PRO A 78 -0.03 13.47 -0.75
N VAL A 79 0.96 14.15 -0.17
CA VAL A 79 2.16 13.50 0.40
C VAL A 79 2.32 13.85 1.87
N SER A 80 2.59 12.83 2.70
CA SER A 80 3.01 13.00 4.10
C SER A 80 4.49 12.66 4.25
N TYR A 81 5.24 13.51 4.96
CA TYR A 81 6.64 13.29 5.29
C TYR A 81 6.77 12.98 6.80
N GLU A 82 7.66 12.07 7.16
CA GLU A 82 7.95 11.71 8.55
C GLU A 82 9.47 11.58 8.75
N TRP A 83 10.00 12.11 9.86
CA TRP A 83 11.39 11.91 10.26
C TRP A 83 11.52 10.86 11.35
N LYS A 84 12.51 9.97 11.18
CA LYS A 84 12.94 9.03 12.22
C LYS A 84 14.45 8.92 12.28
N ARG A 85 14.97 8.60 13.45
CA ARG A 85 16.37 8.16 13.60
C ARG A 85 16.38 6.65 13.58
N GLU A 86 17.27 6.06 12.79
CA GLU A 86 17.35 4.60 12.75
C GLU A 86 17.80 4.07 14.12
N TYR A 87 17.12 3.02 14.59
CA TYR A 87 17.37 2.34 15.87
C TYR A 87 17.21 3.18 17.15
N SER A 88 16.71 4.42 17.09
CA SER A 88 16.52 5.27 18.28
C SER A 88 15.46 6.35 18.07
N GLN A 89 14.95 6.91 19.17
CA GLN A 89 14.00 8.02 19.10
C GLN A 89 14.71 9.34 18.78
N LEU A 90 14.02 10.24 18.08
CA LEU A 90 14.52 11.60 17.86
C LEU A 90 14.54 12.38 19.18
N PRO A 91 15.67 13.04 19.53
CA PRO A 91 15.72 13.93 20.68
C PRO A 91 14.67 15.04 20.62
N ALA A 92 14.10 15.40 21.77
CA ALA A 92 13.04 16.40 21.88
C ALA A 92 13.45 17.81 21.43
N ASN A 93 14.75 18.10 21.35
CA ASN A 93 15.28 19.39 20.89
C ASN A 93 15.35 19.51 19.35
N ILE A 94 14.96 18.49 18.60
CA ILE A 94 14.91 18.52 17.14
C ILE A 94 13.56 19.07 16.70
N GLN A 95 13.58 20.10 15.85
CA GLN A 95 12.37 20.67 15.25
C GLN A 95 12.11 20.01 13.90
N GLN A 96 10.86 19.59 13.66
CA GLN A 96 10.39 19.02 12.40
C GLN A 96 9.34 19.94 11.82
N ASN A 97 9.50 20.32 10.55
CA ASN A 97 8.49 21.09 9.82
C ASN A 97 7.64 20.09 9.04
N ASP A 98 6.63 19.51 9.69
CA ASP A 98 5.67 18.63 9.04
C ASP A 98 4.74 19.47 8.15
N VAL A 99 5.10 19.59 6.87
CA VAL A 99 4.21 20.19 5.88
C VAL A 99 3.37 19.07 5.29
N SER A 100 2.15 18.89 5.81
CA SER A 100 1.09 18.27 5.02
C SER A 100 0.77 19.22 3.87
N VAL A 101 1.33 18.99 2.69
CA VAL A 101 0.95 19.75 1.49
C VAL A 101 -0.34 19.10 0.97
N HIS A 102 -1.42 19.89 0.96
CA HIS A 102 -2.76 19.50 0.51
C HIS A 102 -3.12 20.21 -0.78
#